data_AF-A0A6J5CG15-F1
#
_entry.id   AF-A0A6J5CG15-F1
#
_cell.length_a   1.000
_cell.length_b   1.000
_cell.length_c   1.000
_cell.angle_alpha   90.00
_cell.angle_beta   90.00
_cell.angle_gamma   90.00
#
_symmetry.space_group_name_H-M   'P 1'
#
loop_
_entity.id
_entity.type
_entity.pdbx_description
1 polymer ?
#
loop_
_entity_poly.entity_id
_entity_poly.type
_entity_poly.pdbx_seq_one_letter_code
_entity_poly.pdbx_strand_id
1 'polypeptide(L)'
;MQRSFLSETATNLSASHISSASLANMPDLGKPWPVAPRPFFEEAFGSWLGRVATCYQISVRTLWETSTGLDLPNLGKAGWILFPPVCASALHQLSSLARVSEGRLAAIQMPPEWMVHRRYLVYCFRCLVLNDADVSAPRWKREWLNPEAEYCTAHHSLLETVPASIFEKSANFDAALGAMSRYRTPRFPGNIRLR
;
A
#
# COMPACT_ATOMS: atom_id res chain seq x y z
N MET A 1 -41.38 -19.66 54.05
CA MET A 1 -42.30 -18.75 53.34
C MET A 1 -41.48 -17.61 52.72
N GLN A 2 -41.52 -17.51 51.38
CA GLN A 2 -41.40 -16.35 50.47
C GLN A 2 -40.32 -15.25 50.76
N ARG A 3 -39.32 -15.07 49.86
CA ARG A 3 -39.27 -14.16 48.67
C ARG A 3 -39.13 -12.68 49.12
N SER A 4 -38.17 -11.82 48.71
CA SER A 4 -37.57 -11.51 47.38
C SER A 4 -36.47 -10.42 47.50
N PHE A 5 -35.48 -10.40 46.57
CA PHE A 5 -34.94 -9.27 45.74
C PHE A 5 -34.65 -7.89 46.38
N LEU A 6 -33.62 -7.06 46.13
CA LEU A 6 -32.43 -6.85 45.26
C LEU A 6 -31.59 -5.75 46.00
N SER A 7 -30.29 -5.50 45.80
CA SER A 7 -29.72 -4.78 44.66
C SER A 7 -28.21 -4.50 44.90
N GLU A 8 -27.49 -4.40 43.80
CA GLU A 8 -26.05 -4.27 43.57
C GLU A 8 -25.37 -3.03 44.17
N THR A 9 -24.06 -3.14 44.46
CA THR A 9 -23.09 -2.11 44.03
C THR A 9 -21.78 -2.80 43.64
N ALA A 10 -21.52 -2.85 42.34
CA ALA A 10 -20.27 -3.32 41.75
C ALA A 10 -19.25 -2.18 41.70
N THR A 11 -18.06 -2.42 42.26
CA THR A 11 -16.94 -1.49 42.24
C THR A 11 -16.26 -1.52 40.87
N ASN A 12 -16.22 -0.36 40.21
CA ASN A 12 -15.52 -0.10 38.96
C ASN A 12 -14.01 -0.39 39.06
N LEU A 13 -13.47 -1.19 38.14
CA LEU A 13 -12.06 -1.13 37.77
C LEU A 13 -11.94 -1.14 36.24
N SER A 14 -11.38 -0.05 35.76
CA SER A 14 -11.17 0.33 34.37
C SER A 14 -10.18 -0.62 33.69
N ALA A 15 -10.63 -1.29 32.62
CA ALA A 15 -9.77 -1.86 31.61
C ALA A 15 -10.05 -1.13 30.29
N SER A 16 -9.08 -0.32 29.87
CA SER A 16 -9.10 0.42 28.62
C SER A 16 -9.13 -0.55 27.43
N HIS A 17 -10.32 -0.81 26.91
CA HIS A 17 -10.51 -1.45 25.61
C HIS A 17 -10.04 -0.51 24.51
N ILE A 18 -8.90 -0.82 23.91
CA ILE A 18 -8.53 -0.29 22.59
C ILE A 18 -9.60 -0.81 21.62
N SER A 19 -10.49 0.09 21.20
CA SER A 19 -11.62 -0.24 20.34
C SER A 19 -11.09 -0.62 18.97
N SER A 20 -11.34 -1.88 18.59
CA SER A 20 -11.17 -2.38 17.24
C SER A 20 -12.12 -1.58 16.34
N ALA A 21 -11.57 -0.65 15.55
CA ALA A 21 -12.35 0.10 14.57
C ALA A 21 -12.83 -0.89 13.49
N SER A 22 -14.03 -1.41 13.74
CA SER A 22 -14.79 -2.28 12.87
C SER A 22 -15.03 -1.62 11.51
N LEU A 23 -15.10 -2.44 10.47
CA LEU A 23 -15.40 -2.15 9.06
C LEU A 23 -16.68 -1.32 8.81
N ALA A 24 -17.41 -0.92 9.85
CA ALA A 24 -18.63 -0.13 9.82
C ALA A 24 -18.44 1.38 9.53
N ASN A 25 -17.19 1.85 9.40
CA ASN A 25 -16.88 3.27 9.20
C ASN A 25 -16.39 3.61 7.78
N MET A 26 -16.66 2.76 6.78
CA MET A 26 -16.43 3.14 5.39
C MET A 26 -17.32 4.36 5.07
N PRO A 27 -16.72 5.51 4.70
CA PRO A 27 -17.49 6.70 4.39
C PRO A 27 -18.40 6.44 3.20
N ASP A 28 -19.57 7.06 3.25
CA ASP A 28 -20.44 7.35 2.11
C ASP A 28 -19.61 7.58 0.83
N LEU A 29 -19.94 6.85 -0.24
CA LEU A 29 -19.16 6.72 -1.48
C LEU A 29 -18.90 8.06 -2.20
N GLY A 30 -19.55 9.15 -1.77
CA GLY A 30 -19.34 10.51 -2.27
C GLY A 30 -18.49 11.43 -1.39
N LYS A 31 -18.05 11.00 -0.20
CA LYS A 31 -17.28 11.86 0.71
C LYS A 31 -15.77 11.70 0.47
N PRO A 32 -15.02 12.82 0.44
CA PRO A 32 -13.58 12.74 0.33
C PRO A 32 -12.96 11.92 1.46
N TRP A 33 -11.90 11.19 1.14
CA TRP A 33 -11.11 10.43 2.09
C TRP A 33 -10.64 11.34 3.24
N PRO A 34 -10.91 10.98 4.52
CA PRO A 34 -10.43 11.74 5.67
C PRO A 34 -8.91 11.88 5.66
N VAL A 35 -8.20 10.82 5.27
CA VAL A 35 -6.75 10.77 5.15
C VAL A 35 -6.37 10.28 3.75
N ALA A 36 -5.70 11.11 2.97
CA ALA A 36 -5.18 10.75 1.65
C ALA A 36 -3.78 11.35 1.47
N PRO A 37 -2.71 10.55 1.53
CA PRO A 37 -1.38 11.07 1.24
C PRO A 37 -1.34 11.65 -0.17
N ARG A 38 -0.70 12.81 -0.32
CA ARG A 38 -0.43 13.37 -1.65
C ARG A 38 0.55 12.44 -2.37
N PRO A 39 0.35 12.15 -3.66
CA PRO A 39 1.33 11.40 -4.43
C PRO A 39 2.61 12.21 -4.61
N PHE A 40 3.77 11.55 -4.57
CA PHE A 40 5.02 12.22 -4.92
C PHE A 40 5.18 12.36 -6.43
N PHE A 41 6.09 13.26 -6.84
CA PHE A 41 6.29 13.59 -8.25
C PHE A 41 6.72 12.39 -9.10
N GLU A 42 7.64 11.57 -8.59
CA GLU A 42 8.18 10.40 -9.31
C GLU A 42 7.57 9.09 -8.81
N GLU A 43 6.52 9.12 -8.00
CA GLU A 43 5.89 7.91 -7.48
C GLU A 43 5.10 7.17 -8.57
N ALA A 44 5.03 5.83 -8.47
CA ALA A 44 4.13 5.03 -9.29
C ALA A 44 2.69 5.09 -8.76
N PHE A 45 1.69 5.11 -9.64
CA PHE A 45 0.28 5.11 -9.26
C PHE A 45 -0.07 3.99 -8.26
N GLY A 46 0.40 2.76 -8.54
CA GLY A 46 0.23 1.62 -7.65
C GLY A 46 0.81 1.82 -6.25
N SER A 47 1.98 2.48 -6.16
CA SER A 47 2.61 2.84 -4.88
C SER A 47 1.75 3.80 -4.08
N TRP A 48 1.29 4.87 -4.73
CA TRP A 48 0.43 5.85 -4.11
C TRP A 48 -0.86 5.20 -3.59
N LEU A 49 -1.53 4.40 -4.42
CA LEU A 49 -2.76 3.71 -4.04
C LEU A 49 -2.52 2.73 -2.87
N GLY A 50 -1.38 2.04 -2.87
CA GLY A 50 -0.92 1.19 -1.77
C GLY A 50 -0.76 1.95 -0.46
N ARG A 51 -0.19 3.16 -0.48
CA ARG A 51 -0.05 4.02 0.71
C ARG A 51 -1.38 4.53 1.22
N VAL A 52 -2.28 4.93 0.32
CA VAL A 52 -3.65 5.30 0.73
C VAL A 52 -4.31 4.10 1.42
N ALA A 53 -4.22 2.90 0.85
CA ALA A 53 -4.79 1.70 1.47
C ALA A 53 -4.19 1.40 2.85
N THR A 54 -2.88 1.65 3.04
CA THR A 54 -2.21 1.57 4.34
C THR A 54 -2.81 2.53 5.37
N CYS A 55 -3.17 3.77 5.01
CA CYS A 55 -3.80 4.72 5.94
C CYS A 55 -5.13 4.19 6.53
N TYR A 56 -5.81 3.31 5.81
CA TYR A 56 -7.07 2.70 6.21
C TYR A 56 -6.95 1.25 6.69
N GLN A 57 -5.74 0.67 6.65
CA GLN A 57 -5.49 -0.74 7.00
C GLN A 57 -6.35 -1.73 6.19
N ILE A 58 -6.64 -1.40 4.94
CA ILE A 58 -7.38 -2.26 4.01
C ILE A 58 -6.50 -2.70 2.85
N SER A 59 -7.03 -3.59 2.01
CA SER A 59 -6.36 -3.99 0.78
C SER A 59 -6.53 -2.93 -0.32
N VAL A 60 -5.57 -2.84 -1.25
CA VAL A 60 -5.68 -2.01 -2.45
C VAL A 60 -6.90 -2.40 -3.27
N ARG A 61 -7.24 -3.70 -3.31
CA ARG A 61 -8.48 -4.20 -3.92
C ARG A 61 -9.70 -3.52 -3.31
N THR A 62 -9.85 -3.64 -1.99
CA THR A 62 -10.98 -3.09 -1.25
C THR A 62 -11.06 -1.57 -1.45
N LEU A 63 -9.93 -0.86 -1.34
CA LEU A 63 -9.89 0.58 -1.57
C LEU A 63 -10.37 0.92 -3.00
N TRP A 64 -9.84 0.24 -4.02
CA TRP A 64 -10.20 0.48 -5.42
C TRP A 64 -11.69 0.24 -5.70
N GLU A 65 -12.19 -0.95 -5.35
CA GLU A 65 -13.55 -1.37 -5.67
C GLU A 65 -14.58 -0.48 -4.95
N THR A 66 -14.32 -0.15 -3.68
CA THR A 66 -15.21 0.75 -2.92
C THR A 66 -15.12 2.20 -3.39
N SER A 67 -13.98 2.66 -3.90
CA SER A 67 -13.82 4.07 -4.28
C SER A 67 -14.28 4.38 -5.70
N THR A 68 -14.22 3.38 -6.59
CA THR A 68 -14.55 3.54 -8.01
C THR A 68 -15.86 2.85 -8.41
N GLY A 69 -16.29 1.84 -7.64
CA GLY A 69 -17.37 0.94 -8.03
C GLY A 69 -16.97 -0.02 -9.17
N LEU A 70 -15.70 -0.07 -9.54
CA LEU A 70 -15.16 -0.93 -10.59
C LEU A 70 -14.43 -2.13 -9.99
N ASP A 71 -14.52 -3.27 -10.65
CA ASP A 71 -13.67 -4.42 -10.31
C ASP A 71 -12.19 -4.07 -10.45
N LEU A 72 -11.36 -4.64 -9.57
CA LEU A 72 -9.91 -4.49 -9.70
C LEU A 72 -9.45 -5.16 -11.02
N PRO A 73 -8.64 -4.48 -11.86
CA PRO A 73 -8.16 -5.07 -13.10
C PRO A 73 -7.30 -6.32 -12.84
N ASN A 74 -7.06 -7.12 -13.88
CA ASN A 74 -6.12 -8.24 -13.77
C ASN A 74 -4.69 -7.71 -13.70
N LEU A 75 -4.08 -7.80 -12.52
CA LEU A 75 -2.77 -7.24 -12.20
C LEU A 75 -1.60 -8.23 -12.37
N GLY A 76 -1.90 -9.49 -12.69
CA GLY A 76 -0.89 -10.56 -12.78
C GLY A 76 -0.01 -10.68 -11.52
N LYS A 77 1.22 -11.19 -11.70
CA LYS A 77 2.15 -11.46 -10.57
C LYS A 77 2.78 -10.22 -9.96
N ALA A 78 2.79 -9.09 -10.66
CA ALA A 78 3.29 -7.85 -10.10
C ALA A 78 2.26 -7.18 -9.19
N GLY A 79 1.00 -7.62 -9.21
CA GLY A 79 -0.03 -7.07 -8.33
C GLY A 79 -0.20 -5.56 -8.52
N TRP A 80 -0.63 -4.89 -7.46
CA TRP A 80 -1.07 -3.50 -7.55
C TRP A 80 0.06 -2.49 -7.75
N ILE A 81 1.34 -2.89 -7.64
CA ILE A 81 2.46 -1.97 -7.93
C ILE A 81 2.57 -1.65 -9.42
N LEU A 82 2.25 -2.64 -10.27
CA LEU A 82 2.22 -2.51 -11.72
C LEU A 82 0.77 -2.27 -12.18
N PHE A 83 0.16 -1.19 -11.68
CA PHE A 83 -1.22 -0.84 -11.96
C PHE A 83 -1.39 -0.31 -13.40
N PRO A 84 -2.31 -0.86 -14.21
CA PRO A 84 -2.53 -0.39 -15.58
C PRO A 84 -3.01 1.06 -15.61
N PRO A 85 -2.84 1.78 -16.73
CA PRO A 85 -3.43 3.10 -16.88
C PRO A 85 -4.92 3.12 -16.54
N VAL A 86 -5.31 4.08 -15.70
CA VAL A 86 -6.65 4.27 -15.17
C VAL A 86 -7.44 5.18 -16.11
N CYS A 87 -8.67 4.77 -16.43
CA CYS A 87 -9.57 5.56 -17.26
C CYS A 87 -9.98 6.88 -16.59
N ALA A 88 -10.39 7.85 -17.41
CA ALA A 88 -10.69 9.21 -16.93
C ALA A 88 -11.77 9.26 -15.82
N SER A 89 -12.80 8.42 -15.89
CA SER A 89 -13.88 8.39 -14.89
C SER A 89 -13.37 7.96 -13.52
N ALA A 90 -12.61 6.86 -13.45
CA ALA A 90 -12.01 6.40 -12.20
C ALA A 90 -10.96 7.40 -11.68
N LEU A 91 -10.18 8.02 -12.57
CA LEU A 91 -9.23 9.07 -12.19
C LEU A 91 -9.93 10.28 -11.57
N HIS A 92 -11.06 10.71 -12.13
CA HIS A 92 -11.87 11.80 -11.62
C HIS A 92 -12.44 11.49 -10.22
N GLN A 93 -12.96 10.28 -10.03
CA GLN A 93 -13.44 9.81 -8.72
C GLN A 93 -12.32 9.84 -7.67
N LEU A 94 -11.17 9.23 -7.98
CA LEU A 94 -10.02 9.21 -7.07
C LEU A 94 -9.45 10.60 -6.80
N SER A 95 -9.46 11.49 -7.80
CA SER A 95 -9.08 12.90 -7.68
C SER A 95 -9.96 13.63 -6.65
N SER A 96 -11.28 13.47 -6.77
CA SER A 96 -12.25 14.04 -5.82
C SER A 96 -12.06 13.48 -4.41
N LEU A 97 -11.94 12.15 -4.29
CA LEU A 97 -11.78 11.48 -3.01
C LEU A 97 -10.48 11.89 -2.30
N ALA A 98 -9.36 11.94 -3.02
CA ALA A 98 -8.06 12.29 -2.48
C ALA A 98 -7.82 13.80 -2.35
N ARG A 99 -8.71 14.64 -2.92
CA ARG A 99 -8.51 16.08 -3.10
C ARG A 99 -7.19 16.40 -3.83
N VAL A 100 -6.85 15.60 -4.83
CA VAL A 100 -5.64 15.72 -5.67
C VAL A 100 -6.07 15.99 -7.10
N SER A 101 -5.39 16.86 -7.84
CA SER A 101 -5.77 17.14 -9.23
C SER A 101 -5.62 15.89 -10.11
N GLU A 102 -6.53 15.73 -11.08
CA GLU A 102 -6.45 14.66 -12.09
C GLU A 102 -5.10 14.65 -12.80
N GLY A 103 -4.57 15.82 -13.19
CA GLY A 103 -3.25 15.91 -13.82
C GLY A 103 -2.12 15.34 -12.96
N ARG A 104 -2.20 15.46 -11.63
CA ARG A 104 -1.22 14.88 -10.70
C ARG A 104 -1.35 13.36 -10.61
N LEU A 105 -2.57 12.83 -10.64
CA LEU A 105 -2.79 11.38 -10.70
C LEU A 105 -2.41 10.80 -12.06
N ALA A 106 -2.67 11.52 -13.16
CA ALA A 106 -2.25 11.14 -14.50
C ALA A 106 -0.71 11.06 -14.61
N ALA A 107 0.01 12.01 -14.01
CA ALA A 107 1.47 12.06 -14.07
C ALA A 107 2.20 10.90 -13.36
N ILE A 108 1.54 10.22 -12.42
CA ILE A 108 2.10 9.04 -11.73
C ILE A 108 1.69 7.70 -12.37
N GLN A 109 0.79 7.72 -13.35
CA GLN A 109 0.47 6.52 -14.11
C GLN A 109 1.68 6.07 -14.92
N MET A 110 1.84 4.77 -15.09
CA MET A 110 2.90 4.26 -15.95
C MET A 110 2.47 4.33 -17.42
N PRO A 111 3.44 4.46 -18.35
CA PRO A 111 3.16 4.31 -19.78
C PRO A 111 2.70 2.87 -20.12
N PRO A 112 1.69 2.69 -21.01
CA PRO A 112 1.20 1.37 -21.42
C PRO A 112 2.29 0.42 -21.92
N GLU A 113 3.31 0.94 -22.61
CA GLU A 113 4.45 0.18 -23.14
C GLU A 113 5.31 -0.45 -22.05
N TRP A 114 5.23 0.02 -20.80
CA TRP A 114 5.94 -0.57 -19.67
C TRP A 114 5.17 -1.74 -19.03
N MET A 115 3.94 -2.03 -19.46
CA MET A 115 3.08 -3.11 -18.94
C MET A 115 3.52 -4.51 -19.40
N VAL A 116 4.77 -4.87 -19.12
CA VAL A 116 5.35 -6.18 -19.42
C VAL A 116 5.33 -7.09 -18.20
N HIS A 117 5.16 -8.39 -18.40
CA HIS A 117 5.22 -9.37 -17.31
C HIS A 117 6.62 -9.45 -16.72
N ARG A 118 6.72 -9.41 -15.39
CA ARG A 118 7.99 -9.45 -14.66
C ARG A 118 7.95 -10.44 -13.53
N ARG A 119 9.00 -11.27 -13.44
CA ARG A 119 9.23 -12.16 -12.28
C ARG A 119 9.81 -11.39 -11.09
N TYR A 120 10.61 -10.37 -11.37
CA TYR A 120 11.28 -9.54 -10.38
C TYR A 120 11.07 -8.06 -10.71
N LEU A 121 11.00 -7.24 -9.69
CA LEU A 121 10.96 -5.78 -9.79
C LEU A 121 12.25 -5.20 -9.25
N VAL A 122 12.75 -4.17 -9.90
CA VAL A 122 13.96 -3.45 -9.51
C VAL A 122 13.62 -2.31 -8.57
N TYR A 123 14.52 -1.97 -7.65
CA TYR A 123 14.38 -0.81 -6.77
C TYR A 123 15.72 -0.42 -6.13
N CYS A 124 15.80 0.79 -5.61
CA CYS A 124 16.89 1.17 -4.72
C CYS A 124 16.41 1.11 -3.27
N PHE A 125 16.97 0.20 -2.45
CA PHE A 125 16.59 0.08 -1.04
C PHE A 125 16.78 1.39 -0.27
N ARG A 126 17.86 2.12 -0.55
CA ARG A 126 18.13 3.41 0.11
C ARG A 126 17.05 4.43 -0.22
N CYS A 127 16.68 4.61 -1.49
CA CYS A 127 15.57 5.51 -1.86
C CYS A 127 14.21 5.05 -1.31
N LEU A 128 14.00 3.74 -1.19
CA LEU A 128 12.74 3.20 -0.69
C LEU A 128 12.57 3.50 0.81
N VAL A 129 13.62 3.30 1.60
CA VAL A 129 13.60 3.49 3.07
C VAL A 129 13.85 4.94 3.45
N LEU A 130 14.73 5.64 2.74
CA LEU A 130 15.05 7.05 2.91
C LEU A 130 14.52 7.82 1.71
N ASN A 131 13.20 7.95 1.64
CA ASN A 131 12.56 8.78 0.63
C ASN A 131 12.97 10.24 0.85
N ASP A 132 13.59 10.83 -0.16
CA ASP A 132 14.12 12.19 -0.19
C ASP A 132 13.03 13.26 -0.06
N ALA A 133 11.82 12.96 -0.52
CA ALA A 133 10.68 13.87 -0.42
C ALA A 133 9.98 13.82 0.96
N ASP A 134 10.06 12.67 1.64
CA ASP A 134 9.50 12.46 2.99
C ASP A 134 10.10 11.17 3.59
N VAL A 135 11.02 11.34 4.53
CA VAL A 135 11.79 10.24 5.15
C VAL A 135 10.92 9.23 5.90
N SER A 136 9.68 9.60 6.27
CA SER A 136 8.77 8.72 7.00
C SER A 136 7.87 7.90 6.09
N ALA A 137 7.86 8.21 4.79
CA ALA A 137 6.82 7.76 3.89
C ALA A 137 7.43 7.10 2.64
N PRO A 138 7.76 5.79 2.71
CA PRO A 138 8.29 5.02 1.58
C PRO A 138 7.44 5.16 0.31
N ARG A 139 8.12 5.12 -0.84
CA ARG A 139 7.49 5.16 -2.17
C ARG A 139 8.22 4.25 -3.14
N TRP A 140 7.48 3.65 -4.05
CA TRP A 140 8.06 3.05 -5.24
C TRP A 140 8.14 4.10 -6.33
N LYS A 141 9.34 4.32 -6.87
CA LYS A 141 9.50 5.24 -7.98
C LYS A 141 8.92 4.64 -9.26
N ARG A 142 8.22 5.46 -10.04
CA ARG A 142 7.69 5.12 -11.37
C ARG A 142 8.80 4.69 -12.33
N GLU A 143 9.96 5.33 -12.25
CA GLU A 143 11.13 4.99 -13.08
C GLU A 143 11.62 3.56 -12.86
N TRP A 144 11.45 2.99 -11.65
CA TRP A 144 11.80 1.59 -11.37
C TRP A 144 10.85 0.61 -12.05
N LEU A 145 9.73 1.09 -12.58
CA LEU A 145 8.84 0.33 -13.44
C LEU A 145 9.20 0.48 -14.91
N ASN A 146 10.22 1.21 -15.32
CA ASN A 146 10.76 1.10 -16.68
C ASN A 146 11.41 -0.29 -16.85
N PRO A 147 11.08 -1.09 -17.89
CA PRO A 147 11.74 -2.37 -18.16
C PRO A 147 13.27 -2.28 -18.29
N GLU A 148 13.79 -1.12 -18.70
CA GLU A 148 15.22 -0.85 -18.89
C GLU A 148 15.90 -0.26 -17.65
N ALA A 149 15.17 -0.14 -16.52
CA ALA A 149 15.75 0.41 -15.30
C ALA A 149 16.73 -0.59 -14.66
N GLU A 150 18.01 -0.23 -14.65
CA GLU A 150 19.06 -1.03 -14.01
C GLU A 150 19.87 -0.26 -12.97
N TYR A 151 19.77 1.08 -12.96
CA TYR A 151 20.68 1.93 -12.20
C TYR A 151 19.92 3.01 -11.41
N CYS A 152 20.34 3.22 -10.16
CA CYS A 152 19.86 4.32 -9.34
C CYS A 152 20.74 5.55 -9.55
N THR A 153 20.19 6.60 -10.15
CA THR A 153 20.88 7.88 -10.37
C THR A 153 21.25 8.58 -9.06
N ALA A 154 20.40 8.50 -8.02
CA ALA A 154 20.65 9.17 -6.75
C ALA A 154 21.80 8.56 -5.93
N HIS A 155 22.00 7.24 -6.02
CA HIS A 155 22.99 6.51 -5.20
C HIS A 155 24.12 5.90 -6.01
N HIS A 156 24.15 6.14 -7.31
CA HIS A 156 25.17 5.66 -8.24
C HIS A 156 25.44 4.15 -8.12
N SER A 157 24.37 3.34 -8.01
CA SER A 157 24.47 1.89 -7.83
C SER A 157 23.46 1.15 -8.70
N LEU A 158 23.75 -0.12 -9.00
CA LEU A 158 22.76 -1.02 -9.58
C LEU A 158 21.53 -1.12 -8.68
N LEU A 159 20.37 -1.24 -9.31
CA LEU A 159 19.11 -1.50 -8.61
C LEU A 159 19.10 -2.93 -8.09
N GLU A 160 18.54 -3.10 -6.90
CA GLU A 160 18.30 -4.40 -6.28
C GLU A 160 17.01 -4.99 -6.82
N THR A 161 16.82 -6.31 -6.68
CA THR A 161 15.61 -6.99 -7.16
C THR A 161 14.79 -7.57 -6.02
N VAL A 162 13.49 -7.70 -6.26
CA VAL A 162 12.56 -8.38 -5.37
C VAL A 162 11.53 -9.17 -6.18
N PRO A 163 11.06 -10.35 -5.73
CA PRO A 163 10.01 -11.07 -6.44
C PRO A 163 8.76 -10.21 -6.61
N ALA A 164 8.24 -10.13 -7.83
CA ALA A 164 7.06 -9.33 -8.14
C ALA A 164 5.83 -9.77 -7.33
N SER A 165 5.75 -11.07 -7.03
CA SER A 165 4.67 -11.69 -6.23
C SER A 165 4.56 -11.18 -4.80
N ILE A 166 5.54 -10.42 -4.29
CA ILE A 166 5.37 -9.71 -3.01
C ILE A 166 4.18 -8.77 -3.07
N PHE A 167 4.01 -8.03 -4.17
CA PHE A 167 2.94 -7.04 -4.30
C PHE A 167 1.59 -7.67 -4.65
N GLU A 168 1.59 -8.81 -5.34
CA GLU A 168 0.39 -9.64 -5.53
C GLU A 168 -0.18 -10.11 -4.18
N LYS A 169 0.69 -10.57 -3.28
CA LYS A 169 0.29 -11.19 -2.00
C LYS A 169 0.09 -10.19 -0.86
N SER A 170 0.56 -8.96 -1.03
CA SER A 170 0.48 -7.94 0.01
C SER A 170 -0.79 -7.13 -0.16
N ALA A 171 -1.54 -6.94 0.94
CA ALA A 171 -2.77 -6.17 0.90
C ALA A 171 -2.54 -4.71 0.52
N ASN A 172 -1.47 -4.09 1.03
CA ASN A 172 -1.13 -2.67 0.86
C ASN A 172 0.38 -2.45 0.97
N PHE A 173 0.82 -1.19 0.94
CA PHE A 173 2.25 -0.85 0.86
C PHE A 173 3.03 -1.28 2.11
N ASP A 174 2.45 -1.12 3.30
CA ASP A 174 3.08 -1.54 4.54
C ASP A 174 3.29 -3.07 4.61
N ALA A 175 2.28 -3.85 4.23
CA ALA A 175 2.41 -5.29 4.11
C ALA A 175 3.51 -5.71 3.11
N ALA A 176 3.63 -4.98 1.99
CA ALA A 176 4.68 -5.21 1.00
C ALA A 176 6.06 -4.91 1.57
N LEU A 177 6.26 -3.76 2.24
CA LEU A 177 7.51 -3.41 2.90
C LEU A 177 7.94 -4.48 3.93
N GLY A 178 7.00 -4.97 4.73
CA GLY A 178 7.25 -6.07 5.67
C GLY A 178 7.72 -7.35 4.96
N ALA A 179 7.09 -7.71 3.84
CA ALA A 179 7.49 -8.86 3.04
C ALA A 179 8.86 -8.67 2.37
N MET A 180 9.16 -7.47 1.88
CA MET A 180 10.47 -7.13 1.31
C MET A 180 11.58 -7.21 2.37
N SER A 181 11.34 -6.68 3.57
CA SER A 181 12.28 -6.75 4.69
C SER A 181 12.61 -8.21 5.06
N ARG A 182 11.58 -9.07 5.14
CA ARG A 182 11.76 -10.52 5.35
C ARG A 182 12.52 -11.21 4.22
N TYR A 183 12.33 -10.76 2.97
CA TYR A 183 13.05 -11.29 1.82
C TYR A 183 14.53 -10.91 1.84
N ARG A 184 14.84 -9.67 2.23
CA ARG A 184 16.23 -9.16 2.35
C ARG A 184 16.99 -9.76 3.52
N THR A 185 16.30 -10.04 4.62
CA THR A 185 16.93 -10.56 5.84
C THR A 185 17.46 -11.97 5.56
N PRO A 186 18.77 -12.23 5.70
CA PRO A 186 19.29 -13.58 5.58
C PRO A 186 18.53 -14.49 6.53
N ARG A 187 17.96 -15.58 6.01
CA ARG A 187 17.50 -16.67 6.87
C ARG A 187 18.76 -17.25 7.49
N PHE A 188 19.10 -16.83 8.71
CA PHE A 188 20.11 -17.53 9.48
C PHE A 188 19.70 -19.01 9.50
N PRO A 189 20.52 -19.95 9.00
CA PRO A 189 20.23 -21.35 9.17
C PRO A 189 20.22 -21.60 10.68
N GLY A 190 19.03 -21.88 11.22
CA GLY A 190 18.89 -22.28 12.61
C GLY A 190 19.79 -23.49 12.87
N ASN A 191 20.75 -23.33 13.79
CA ASN A 191 21.52 -24.39 14.42
C ASN A 191 21.93 -25.55 13.50
N ILE A 192 23.01 -25.39 12.73
CA ILE A 192 23.87 -26.53 12.47
C ILE A 192 24.43 -26.93 13.84
N ARG A 193 23.83 -27.96 14.46
CA ARG A 193 24.45 -28.65 15.59
C ARG A 193 25.80 -29.18 15.09
N LEU A 194 26.88 -28.51 15.47
CA LEU A 194 28.20 -29.11 15.45
C LEU A 194 28.13 -30.30 16.40
N ARG A 195 28.17 -31.50 15.84
CA ARG A 195 28.49 -32.75 16.52
C ARG A 195 29.73 -33.32 15.88
#